data_AF-A0A9P9ELB9-F1
#
_entry.id   AF-A0A9P9ELB9-F1
#
_cell.length_a   1.000
_cell.length_b   1.000
_cell.length_c   1.000
_cell.angle_alpha   90.00
_cell.angle_beta   90.00
_cell.angle_gamma   90.00
#
_symmetry.space_group_name_H-M   'P 1'
#
loop_
_entity.id
_entity.type
_entity.pdbx_description
1 polymer ?
#
loop_
_entity_poly.entity_id
_entity_poly.type
_entity_poly.pdbx_seq_one_letter_code
_entity_poly.pdbx_strand_id
1 'polypeptide(L)'
;MASVAPAMGTQTNPLGLSSPALPAYIARHVHLGFDADDLNALLDSIDSSQCGSHPSLPQIPAEILLLILENVPSDHILCFRYVCRGFRDYIDTRLPYSYLHRTELFCLFNVQPFRTYPLSKEQLEIFKTMRMSFSHVEDSRRTSFTALTKRKWDAKCAVYNIDPAWCKIFDTLRQMARSHPTLINEQQLLSEIENSLPYDKYARTSGALRWVIKLDHGALDLDITTYKVIDLDKKSVSVEWREGLLQFLKTENRLRMRKWKNRDREYTYSHTEDCLRQIRRECIRSLLDLDDGRDKLVNWSMRTLRPLFGGAVYAKLDDAWNAFERDENQAMYNLMLLRKEAAMPKKEREQLAQLVKDRVELIQDLSTLDSCFAMFKNQISDIVAGCKSNEPIATYQMTAFPDLPINVLEWDDETVLKESKRVAKWKSQKITLEKIKFLISMANEALSLPEDAFDSDS
;
A
#
# COMPACT_ATOMS: atom_id res chain seq x y z
N MET A 1 -40.51 -0.83 -59.35
CA MET A 1 -39.81 -1.92 -58.63
C MET A 1 -39.87 -1.57 -57.16
N ALA A 2 -40.67 -2.33 -56.41
CA ALA A 2 -41.21 -1.94 -55.12
C ALA A 2 -40.29 -2.31 -53.95
N SER A 3 -40.22 -1.38 -53.00
CA SER A 3 -39.59 -1.47 -51.68
C SER A 3 -40.30 -2.50 -50.80
N VAL A 4 -39.54 -3.40 -50.18
CA VAL A 4 -39.99 -4.31 -49.12
C VAL A 4 -39.11 -4.06 -47.90
N ALA A 5 -39.71 -3.49 -46.86
CA ALA A 5 -39.10 -3.31 -45.54
C ALA A 5 -39.10 -4.62 -44.75
N PRO A 6 -38.07 -4.91 -43.93
CA PRO A 6 -38.14 -6.02 -42.99
C PRO A 6 -38.90 -5.60 -41.71
N ALA A 7 -39.76 -6.51 -41.26
CA ALA A 7 -40.63 -6.37 -40.11
C ALA A 7 -39.85 -6.21 -38.79
N MET A 8 -40.30 -5.26 -37.96
CA MET A 8 -39.94 -5.20 -36.54
C MET A 8 -40.49 -6.43 -35.82
N GLY A 9 -39.59 -7.26 -35.29
CA GLY A 9 -39.94 -8.31 -34.34
C GLY A 9 -40.28 -7.70 -32.99
N THR A 10 -41.56 -7.71 -32.62
CA THR A 10 -42.02 -7.50 -31.25
C THR A 10 -41.56 -8.68 -30.40
N GLN A 11 -40.60 -8.45 -29.49
CA GLN A 11 -40.30 -9.38 -28.41
C GLN A 11 -41.47 -9.37 -27.42
N THR A 12 -42.30 -10.40 -27.47
CA THR A 12 -43.29 -10.70 -26.44
C THR A 12 -42.58 -11.37 -25.25
N ASN A 13 -42.44 -10.65 -24.14
CA ASN A 13 -42.02 -11.22 -22.87
C ASN A 13 -43.05 -12.28 -22.41
N PRO A 14 -42.66 -13.53 -22.16
CA PRO A 14 -43.53 -14.51 -21.55
C PRO A 14 -43.34 -14.40 -20.03
N LEU A 15 -44.15 -13.55 -19.38
CA LEU A 15 -44.58 -13.61 -17.97
C LEU A 15 -45.23 -12.25 -17.65
N GLY A 16 -46.56 -12.22 -17.69
CA GLY A 16 -47.38 -11.04 -17.43
C GLY A 16 -47.45 -10.68 -15.95
N LEU A 17 -46.45 -9.95 -15.46
CA LEU A 17 -46.60 -9.04 -14.33
C LEU A 17 -46.15 -7.66 -14.81
N SER A 18 -47.13 -6.78 -15.06
CA SER A 18 -46.87 -5.39 -15.41
C SER A 18 -46.27 -4.68 -14.19
N SER A 19 -44.95 -4.70 -14.08
CA SER A 19 -44.26 -3.83 -13.12
C SER A 19 -44.58 -2.37 -13.50
N PRO A 20 -45.07 -1.54 -12.57
CA PRO A 20 -45.45 -0.16 -12.88
C PRO A 20 -44.27 0.59 -13.50
N ALA A 21 -44.54 1.37 -14.54
CA ALA A 21 -43.52 2.15 -15.22
C ALA A 21 -42.80 3.05 -14.19
N LEU A 22 -41.52 2.76 -13.96
CA LEU A 22 -40.68 3.51 -13.04
C LEU A 22 -40.74 5.01 -13.39
N PRO A 23 -40.88 5.90 -12.39
CA PRO A 23 -40.79 7.34 -12.62
C PRO A 23 -39.54 7.70 -13.43
N ALA A 24 -39.65 8.67 -14.33
CA ALA A 24 -38.59 9.00 -15.29
C ALA A 24 -37.25 9.44 -14.67
N TYR A 25 -37.24 9.78 -13.38
CA TYR A 25 -36.02 10.03 -12.61
C TYR A 25 -35.35 8.74 -12.11
N ILE A 26 -36.10 7.68 -11.84
CA ILE A 26 -35.61 6.35 -11.40
C ILE A 26 -35.18 5.49 -12.59
N ALA A 27 -35.91 5.58 -13.71
CA ALA A 27 -35.65 4.77 -14.91
C ALA A 27 -34.23 4.93 -15.48
N ARG A 28 -33.56 6.07 -15.21
CA ARG A 28 -32.20 6.36 -15.67
C ARG A 28 -31.12 5.62 -14.87
N HIS A 29 -31.47 5.12 -13.67
CA HIS A 29 -30.55 4.49 -12.73
C HIS A 29 -30.60 2.95 -12.76
N VAL A 30 -31.51 2.36 -13.55
CA VAL A 30 -31.54 0.91 -13.84
C VAL A 30 -30.22 0.44 -14.46
N HIS A 31 -29.52 1.33 -15.18
CA HIS A 31 -28.18 1.05 -15.73
C HIS A 31 -27.05 1.02 -14.69
N LEU A 32 -27.29 1.48 -13.46
CA LEU A 32 -26.35 1.33 -12.33
C LEU A 32 -26.49 -0.03 -11.65
N GLY A 33 -27.35 -0.93 -12.14
CA GLY A 33 -27.55 -2.27 -11.57
C GLY A 33 -28.48 -2.31 -10.36
N PHE A 34 -29.32 -1.29 -10.16
CA PHE A 34 -30.47 -1.38 -9.27
C PHE A 34 -31.66 -1.90 -10.07
N ASP A 35 -32.29 -3.00 -9.62
CA ASP A 35 -33.60 -3.35 -10.14
C ASP A 35 -34.70 -2.57 -9.41
N ALA A 36 -35.90 -2.53 -9.99
CA ALA A 36 -37.04 -1.81 -9.43
C ALA A 36 -37.42 -2.34 -8.03
N ASP A 37 -37.19 -3.64 -7.82
CA ASP A 37 -37.59 -4.36 -6.61
C ASP A 37 -36.67 -4.01 -5.43
N ASP A 38 -35.36 -3.88 -5.66
CA ASP A 38 -34.38 -3.46 -4.67
C ASP A 38 -34.66 -2.02 -4.18
N LEU A 39 -35.03 -1.12 -5.09
CA LEU A 39 -35.38 0.27 -4.76
C LEU A 39 -36.70 0.37 -4.00
N ASN A 40 -37.73 -0.36 -4.45
CA ASN A 40 -39.03 -0.40 -3.76
C ASN A 40 -38.88 -1.02 -2.36
N ALA A 41 -38.10 -2.10 -2.21
CA ALA A 41 -37.84 -2.71 -0.90
C ALA A 41 -37.10 -1.77 0.06
N LEU A 42 -36.21 -0.92 -0.45
CA LEU A 42 -35.53 0.09 0.35
C LEU A 42 -36.50 1.21 0.79
N LEU A 43 -37.31 1.73 -0.14
CA LEU A 43 -38.33 2.74 0.16
C LEU A 43 -39.37 2.23 1.16
N ASP A 44 -39.92 1.03 0.93
CA ASP A 44 -40.86 0.37 1.83
C ASP A 44 -40.26 0.15 3.23
N SER A 45 -38.96 -0.20 3.31
CA SER A 45 -38.27 -0.37 4.59
C SER A 45 -38.01 0.96 5.30
N ILE A 46 -37.81 2.06 4.58
CA ILE A 46 -37.63 3.40 5.14
C ILE A 46 -38.97 3.93 5.63
N ASP A 47 -40.02 3.84 4.81
CA ASP A 47 -41.36 4.29 5.15
C ASP A 47 -41.94 3.50 6.34
N SER A 48 -41.70 2.19 6.39
CA SER A 48 -42.07 1.35 7.55
C SER A 48 -41.33 1.72 8.84
N SER A 49 -40.14 2.32 8.74
CA SER A 49 -39.36 2.75 9.91
C SER A 49 -39.78 4.12 10.46
N GLN A 50 -40.57 4.89 9.70
CA GLN A 50 -41.03 6.22 10.06
C GLN A 50 -42.50 6.15 10.52
N CYS A 51 -42.73 5.83 11.81
CA CYS A 51 -44.06 5.86 12.42
C CYS A 51 -44.62 7.30 12.54
N GLY A 52 -45.29 7.76 11.48
CA GLY A 52 -46.57 8.49 11.48
C GLY A 52 -46.77 9.83 12.23
N SER A 53 -45.80 10.41 12.94
CA SER A 53 -46.09 11.57 13.83
C SER A 53 -45.18 12.79 13.71
N HIS A 54 -44.19 12.79 12.82
CA HIS A 54 -43.31 13.95 12.60
C HIS A 54 -43.38 14.45 11.16
N PRO A 55 -43.25 15.78 10.93
CA PRO A 55 -43.22 16.34 9.59
C PRO A 55 -42.15 15.62 8.79
N SER A 56 -42.54 15.03 7.66
CA SER A 56 -41.65 14.27 6.80
C SER A 56 -40.46 15.15 6.43
N LEU A 57 -39.29 14.86 6.98
CA LEU A 57 -38.05 15.41 6.46
C LEU A 57 -38.05 15.16 4.94
N PRO A 58 -37.59 16.11 4.11
CA PRO A 58 -37.53 15.90 2.68
C PRO A 58 -36.80 14.57 2.41
N GLN A 59 -37.54 13.60 1.86
CA GLN A 59 -37.02 12.26 1.64
C GLN A 59 -35.93 12.33 0.59
N ILE A 60 -34.70 12.06 1.03
CA ILE A 60 -33.56 11.89 0.13
C ILE A 60 -33.87 10.68 -0.74
N PRO A 61 -33.77 10.77 -2.08
CA PRO A 61 -33.97 9.62 -2.95
C PRO A 61 -33.09 8.43 -2.54
N ALA A 62 -33.64 7.23 -2.64
CA ALA A 62 -32.98 5.98 -2.27
C ALA A 62 -31.57 5.85 -2.90
N GLU A 63 -31.42 6.28 -4.15
CA GLU A 63 -30.16 6.26 -4.89
C GLU A 63 -29.09 7.14 -4.25
N ILE A 64 -29.50 8.32 -3.75
CA ILE A 64 -28.59 9.25 -3.08
C ILE A 64 -28.19 8.67 -1.72
N LEU A 65 -29.10 8.01 -1.00
CA LEU A 65 -28.76 7.30 0.24
C LEU A 65 -27.75 6.18 0.01
N LEU A 66 -27.93 5.39 -1.05
CA LEU A 66 -26.98 4.32 -1.39
C LEU A 66 -25.64 4.87 -1.85
N LEU A 67 -25.62 5.95 -2.63
CA LEU A 67 -24.39 6.65 -2.99
C LEU A 67 -23.66 7.22 -1.77
N ILE A 68 -24.41 7.73 -0.78
CA ILE A 68 -23.84 8.14 0.50
C ILE A 68 -23.20 6.93 1.20
N LEU A 69 -23.88 5.78 1.27
CA LEU A 69 -23.34 4.56 1.87
C LEU A 69 -22.04 4.08 1.20
N GLU A 70 -21.95 4.17 -0.14
CA GLU A 70 -20.72 3.84 -0.87
C GLU A 70 -19.54 4.72 -0.46
N ASN A 71 -19.79 5.94 0.01
CA ASN A 71 -18.75 6.89 0.45
C ASN A 71 -18.51 6.90 1.96
N VAL A 72 -19.24 6.10 2.74
CA VAL A 72 -19.00 5.96 4.17
C VAL A 72 -17.66 5.23 4.37
N PRO A 73 -16.78 5.69 5.28
CA PRO A 73 -15.54 5.01 5.60
C PRO A 73 -15.77 3.58 6.12
N SER A 74 -14.89 2.66 5.72
CA SER A 74 -14.99 1.23 6.01
C SER A 74 -15.17 0.84 7.48
N ASP A 75 -14.69 1.63 8.43
CA ASP A 75 -14.80 1.38 9.88
C ASP A 75 -16.15 1.79 10.49
N HIS A 76 -16.97 2.56 9.76
CA HIS A 76 -18.28 3.04 10.20
C HIS A 76 -19.45 2.30 9.54
N ILE A 77 -19.23 1.69 8.38
CA ILE A 77 -20.31 1.21 7.52
C ILE A 77 -21.18 0.12 8.16
N LEU A 78 -20.59 -0.76 8.98
CA LEU A 78 -21.35 -1.86 9.57
C LEU A 78 -22.43 -1.40 10.56
N CYS A 79 -22.31 -0.20 11.15
CA CYS A 79 -23.35 0.35 12.02
C CYS A 79 -24.65 0.67 11.24
N PHE A 80 -24.55 0.96 9.95
CA PHE A 80 -25.71 1.27 9.11
C PHE A 80 -26.58 0.05 8.81
N ARG A 81 -26.09 -1.18 9.03
CA ARG A 81 -26.89 -2.43 8.94
C ARG A 81 -28.05 -2.49 9.93
N TYR A 82 -28.02 -1.67 10.98
CA TYR A 82 -29.04 -1.60 12.01
C TYR A 82 -30.11 -0.52 11.75
N VAL A 83 -29.91 0.34 10.75
CA VAL A 83 -30.84 1.43 10.44
C VAL A 83 -32.11 0.89 9.78
N CYS A 84 -31.97 0.10 8.71
CA CYS A 84 -33.09 -0.52 8.01
C CYS A 84 -32.65 -1.82 7.31
N ARG A 85 -33.62 -2.61 6.84
CA ARG A 85 -33.35 -3.88 6.15
C ARG A 85 -32.65 -3.65 4.81
N GLY A 86 -33.09 -2.66 4.03
CA GLY A 86 -32.48 -2.34 2.74
C GLY A 86 -31.00 -1.99 2.85
N PHE A 87 -30.60 -1.23 3.88
CA PHE A 87 -29.18 -0.94 4.14
C PHE A 87 -28.39 -2.19 4.48
N ARG A 88 -28.96 -3.09 5.30
CA ARG A 88 -28.31 -4.37 5.62
C ARG A 88 -28.06 -5.20 4.37
N ASP A 89 -29.09 -5.39 3.55
CA ASP A 89 -29.02 -6.22 2.34
C ASP A 89 -28.04 -5.60 1.34
N TYR A 90 -28.02 -4.28 1.19
CA TYR A 90 -27.07 -3.56 0.35
C TYR A 90 -25.62 -3.67 0.84
N ILE A 91 -25.38 -3.50 2.16
CA ILE A 91 -24.06 -3.63 2.80
C ILE A 91 -23.50 -5.05 2.68
N ASP A 92 -24.37 -6.06 2.78
CA ASP A 92 -23.95 -7.47 2.76
C ASP A 92 -23.71 -8.01 1.33
N THR A 93 -24.27 -7.37 0.30
CA THR A 93 -24.21 -7.86 -1.09
C THR A 93 -23.40 -6.99 -2.04
N ARG A 94 -23.83 -5.73 -2.23
CA ARG A 94 -23.38 -4.86 -3.33
C ARG A 94 -22.31 -3.87 -2.89
N LEU A 95 -22.41 -3.32 -1.69
CA LEU A 95 -21.41 -2.40 -1.17
C LEU A 95 -19.98 -2.98 -1.22
N PRO A 96 -19.71 -4.26 -0.87
CA PRO A 96 -18.35 -4.78 -0.92
C PRO A 96 -17.75 -4.71 -2.33
N TYR A 97 -18.59 -4.84 -3.38
CA TYR A 97 -18.14 -4.67 -4.77
C TYR A 97 -17.74 -3.22 -5.06
N SER A 98 -18.47 -2.22 -4.54
CA SER A 98 -18.06 -0.81 -4.67
C SER A 98 -16.70 -0.53 -4.02
N TYR A 99 -16.41 -1.20 -2.90
CA TYR A 99 -15.16 -1.05 -2.15
C TYR A 99 -13.97 -1.73 -2.84
N LEU A 100 -14.18 -2.76 -3.66
CA LEU A 100 -13.11 -3.41 -4.45
C LEU A 100 -12.31 -2.40 -5.26
N HIS A 101 -12.99 -1.45 -5.91
CA HIS A 101 -12.36 -0.43 -6.74
C HIS A 101 -11.38 0.47 -5.97
N ARG A 102 -11.54 0.57 -4.64
CA ARG A 102 -10.66 1.34 -3.75
C ARG A 102 -9.66 0.45 -2.98
N THR A 103 -9.74 -0.86 -3.17
CA THR A 103 -8.92 -1.82 -2.44
C THR A 103 -7.55 -1.95 -3.09
N GLU A 104 -6.52 -1.90 -2.25
CA GLU A 104 -5.16 -2.26 -2.64
C GLU A 104 -4.71 -3.48 -1.84
N LEU A 105 -4.01 -4.40 -2.49
CA LEU A 105 -3.38 -5.52 -1.82
C LEU A 105 -1.87 -5.29 -1.77
N PHE A 106 -1.25 -5.74 -0.69
CA PHE A 106 0.20 -5.73 -0.53
C PHE A 106 0.67 -7.12 -0.14
N CYS A 107 1.78 -7.54 -0.75
CA CYS A 107 2.54 -8.69 -0.30
C CYS A 107 3.93 -8.26 0.14
N LEU A 108 4.30 -8.62 1.38
CA LEU A 108 5.55 -8.23 2.02
C LEU A 108 6.55 -9.40 2.00
N PHE A 109 7.66 -9.19 1.29
CA PHE A 109 8.72 -10.17 1.13
C PHE A 109 9.74 -10.06 2.26
N ASN A 110 10.31 -11.21 2.64
CA ASN A 110 11.55 -11.18 3.39
C ASN A 110 12.68 -10.80 2.44
N VAL A 111 13.33 -9.64 2.65
CA VAL A 111 14.41 -9.16 1.77
C VAL A 111 15.73 -9.90 1.96
N GLN A 112 15.90 -10.66 3.04
CA GLN A 112 17.19 -11.29 3.37
C GLN A 112 17.73 -12.20 2.25
N PRO A 113 16.93 -13.10 1.65
CA PRO A 113 17.40 -13.92 0.52
C PRO A 113 17.81 -13.06 -0.67
N PHE A 114 17.18 -11.90 -0.85
CA PHE A 114 17.38 -11.04 -2.02
C PHE A 114 18.57 -10.09 -1.91
N ARG A 115 19.24 -10.00 -0.75
CA ARG A 115 20.41 -9.12 -0.56
C ARG A 115 21.65 -9.57 -1.32
N THR A 116 21.69 -10.83 -1.72
CA THR A 116 22.78 -11.40 -2.55
C THR A 116 22.64 -11.03 -4.02
N TYR A 117 21.45 -10.58 -4.45
CA TYR A 117 21.21 -10.15 -5.83
C TYR A 117 21.80 -8.76 -6.08
N PRO A 118 22.22 -8.47 -7.32
CA PRO A 118 22.81 -7.19 -7.71
C PRO A 118 21.74 -6.10 -7.88
N LEU A 119 20.94 -5.88 -6.84
CA LEU A 119 19.91 -4.84 -6.77
C LEU A 119 20.48 -3.61 -6.07
N SER A 120 20.15 -2.42 -6.57
CA SER A 120 20.38 -1.19 -5.82
C SER A 120 19.53 -1.17 -4.55
N LYS A 121 19.92 -0.35 -3.56
CA LYS A 121 19.11 -0.16 -2.33
C LYS A 121 17.66 0.26 -2.66
N GLU A 122 17.48 1.12 -3.66
CA GLU A 122 16.16 1.56 -4.14
C GLU A 122 15.35 0.42 -4.75
N GLN A 123 15.98 -0.38 -5.62
CA GLN A 123 15.32 -1.54 -6.22
C GLN A 123 14.92 -2.57 -5.15
N LEU A 124 15.76 -2.79 -4.15
CA LEU A 124 15.46 -3.70 -3.04
C LEU A 124 14.26 -3.21 -2.21
N GLU A 125 14.16 -1.91 -1.93
CA GLU A 125 13.01 -1.34 -1.20
C GLU A 125 11.71 -1.43 -2.00
N ILE A 126 11.74 -1.21 -3.32
CA ILE A 126 10.57 -1.45 -4.19
C ILE A 126 10.22 -2.94 -4.19
N PHE A 127 11.21 -3.82 -4.31
CA PHE A 127 10.99 -5.26 -4.43
C PHE A 127 10.46 -5.90 -3.14
N LYS A 128 10.81 -5.33 -1.97
CA LYS A 128 10.32 -5.73 -0.65
C LYS A 128 8.79 -5.78 -0.53
N THR A 129 8.10 -4.93 -1.29
CA THR A 129 6.63 -4.80 -1.23
C THR A 129 6.02 -4.90 -2.61
N MET A 130 5.32 -6.01 -2.89
CA MET A 130 4.52 -6.13 -4.10
C MET A 130 3.16 -5.49 -3.85
N ARG A 131 2.96 -4.28 -4.39
CA ARG A 131 1.67 -3.59 -4.40
C ARG A 131 0.84 -4.09 -5.56
N MET A 132 -0.46 -4.26 -5.34
CA MET A 132 -1.40 -4.71 -6.35
C MET A 132 -2.67 -3.85 -6.31
N SER A 133 -3.17 -3.51 -7.50
CA SER A 133 -4.36 -2.66 -7.67
C SER A 133 -5.50 -3.45 -8.29
N PHE A 134 -6.74 -3.19 -7.84
CA PHE A 134 -7.90 -3.88 -8.37
C PHE A 134 -8.06 -3.66 -9.88
N SER A 135 -8.32 -4.74 -10.60
CA SER A 135 -8.52 -4.74 -12.05
C SER A 135 -9.98 -5.03 -12.39
N HIS A 136 -10.45 -6.23 -12.06
CA HIS A 136 -11.80 -6.68 -12.37
C HIS A 136 -12.17 -7.90 -11.52
N VAL A 137 -13.38 -8.42 -11.70
CA VAL A 137 -13.83 -9.66 -11.07
C VAL A 137 -14.00 -10.77 -12.11
N GLU A 138 -13.65 -12.00 -11.74
CA GLU A 138 -13.75 -13.20 -12.56
C GLU A 138 -14.45 -14.34 -11.82
N ASP A 139 -15.22 -15.12 -12.56
CA ASP A 139 -15.71 -16.42 -12.10
C ASP A 139 -14.65 -17.48 -12.38
N SER A 140 -14.15 -18.15 -11.34
CA SER A 140 -13.02 -19.10 -11.37
C SER A 140 -13.24 -20.34 -12.28
N ARG A 141 -14.37 -20.44 -12.98
CA ARG A 141 -14.78 -21.57 -13.81
C ARG A 141 -15.51 -21.10 -15.08
N ARG A 142 -14.81 -20.45 -16.00
CA ARG A 142 -15.34 -20.21 -17.36
C ARG A 142 -15.24 -21.48 -18.19
N THR A 143 -16.18 -22.40 -17.96
CA THR A 143 -16.50 -23.51 -18.87
C THR A 143 -18.01 -23.74 -18.87
N SER A 144 -18.81 -22.78 -19.37
CA SER A 144 -20.13 -23.07 -19.97
C SER A 144 -20.85 -21.82 -20.46
N PHE A 145 -21.61 -22.01 -21.53
CA PHE A 145 -22.44 -21.08 -22.29
C PHE A 145 -23.61 -20.42 -21.53
N THR A 146 -23.61 -20.40 -20.18
CA THR A 146 -24.71 -19.86 -19.35
C THR A 146 -24.45 -18.46 -18.79
N ALA A 147 -23.59 -17.68 -19.46
CA ALA A 147 -23.05 -16.40 -18.97
C ALA A 147 -24.02 -15.18 -18.97
N LEU A 148 -25.32 -15.36 -19.23
CA LEU A 148 -26.21 -14.24 -19.55
C LEU A 148 -26.98 -13.61 -18.37
N THR A 149 -26.91 -14.14 -17.14
CA THR A 149 -27.75 -13.61 -16.03
C THR A 149 -27.07 -13.42 -14.67
N LYS A 150 -25.76 -13.68 -14.52
CA LYS A 150 -25.10 -13.45 -13.22
C LYS A 150 -24.76 -11.98 -13.02
N ARG A 151 -25.16 -11.42 -11.88
CA ARG A 151 -24.84 -10.04 -11.47
C ARG A 151 -23.32 -9.93 -11.29
N LYS A 152 -22.73 -8.76 -11.61
CA LYS A 152 -21.26 -8.57 -11.55
C LYS A 152 -20.67 -8.83 -10.16
N TRP A 153 -21.41 -8.53 -9.10
CA TRP A 153 -20.99 -8.73 -7.72
C TRP A 153 -21.14 -10.16 -7.20
N ASP A 154 -21.63 -11.10 -8.02
CA ASP A 154 -21.70 -12.53 -7.68
C ASP A 154 -20.44 -13.30 -8.10
N ALA A 155 -19.50 -12.63 -8.78
CA ALA A 155 -18.25 -13.22 -9.17
C ALA A 155 -17.42 -13.65 -7.96
N LYS A 156 -16.85 -14.86 -8.00
CA LYS A 156 -16.13 -15.42 -6.85
C LYS A 156 -14.78 -14.74 -6.58
N CYS A 157 -14.03 -14.38 -7.63
CA CYS A 157 -12.67 -13.87 -7.50
C CYS A 157 -12.54 -12.43 -7.98
N ALA A 158 -11.72 -11.64 -7.30
CA ALA A 158 -11.24 -10.35 -7.77
C ALA A 158 -9.80 -10.50 -8.23
N VAL A 159 -9.51 -9.96 -9.42
CA VAL A 159 -8.18 -9.95 -10.02
C VAL A 159 -7.54 -8.59 -9.75
N TYR A 160 -6.30 -8.64 -9.28
CA TYR A 160 -5.48 -7.48 -9.01
C TYR A 160 -4.23 -7.52 -9.89
N ASN A 161 -3.87 -6.38 -10.49
CA ASN A 161 -2.65 -6.26 -11.28
C ASN A 161 -1.50 -5.87 -10.36
N ILE A 162 -0.36 -6.54 -10.53
CA ILE A 162 0.88 -6.23 -9.82
C ILE A 162 1.45 -4.90 -10.35
N ASP A 163 2.02 -4.09 -9.46
CA ASP A 163 2.68 -2.84 -9.80
C ASP A 163 3.73 -3.04 -10.91
N PRO A 164 3.63 -2.30 -12.04
CA PRO A 164 4.60 -2.36 -13.12
C PRO A 164 6.05 -2.13 -12.68
N ALA A 165 6.29 -1.29 -11.67
CA ALA A 165 7.64 -1.04 -11.16
C ALA A 165 8.24 -2.29 -10.51
N TRP A 166 7.44 -3.02 -9.72
CA TRP A 166 7.83 -4.29 -9.13
C TRP A 166 8.09 -5.34 -10.23
N CYS A 167 7.17 -5.44 -11.20
CA CYS A 167 7.32 -6.37 -12.33
C CYS A 167 8.58 -6.12 -13.14
N LYS A 168 8.97 -4.85 -13.36
CA LYS A 168 10.20 -4.52 -14.09
C LYS A 168 11.44 -5.05 -13.37
N ILE A 169 11.49 -4.94 -12.05
CA ILE A 169 12.61 -5.47 -11.24
C ILE A 169 12.62 -7.00 -11.32
N PHE A 170 11.46 -7.63 -11.17
CA PHE A 170 11.31 -9.08 -11.30
C PHE A 170 11.75 -9.59 -12.68
N ASP A 171 11.29 -8.95 -13.76
CA ASP A 171 11.68 -9.30 -15.14
C ASP A 171 13.20 -9.13 -15.35
N THR A 172 13.80 -8.11 -14.75
CA THR A 172 15.25 -7.89 -14.80
C THR A 172 15.99 -9.02 -14.09
N LEU A 173 15.57 -9.41 -12.88
CA LEU A 173 16.15 -10.55 -12.16
C LEU A 173 16.00 -11.85 -12.94
N ARG A 174 14.83 -12.08 -13.55
CA ARG A 174 14.56 -13.25 -14.38
C ARG A 174 15.44 -13.29 -15.63
N GLN A 175 15.65 -12.13 -16.27
CA GLN A 175 16.57 -12.01 -17.40
C GLN A 175 18.01 -12.26 -16.97
N MET A 176 18.45 -11.71 -15.84
CA MET A 176 19.79 -11.97 -15.30
C MET A 176 19.99 -13.44 -14.98
N ALA A 177 19.00 -14.12 -14.41
CA ALA A 177 19.05 -15.54 -14.12
C ALA A 177 19.22 -16.40 -15.39
N ARG A 178 18.61 -15.98 -16.50
CA ARG A 178 18.74 -16.65 -17.81
C ARG A 178 20.08 -16.37 -18.48
N SER A 179 20.57 -15.14 -18.39
CA SER A 179 21.83 -14.74 -19.02
C SER A 179 23.08 -15.17 -18.23
N HIS A 180 22.98 -15.23 -16.90
CA HIS A 180 24.09 -15.52 -15.99
C HIS A 180 23.66 -16.51 -14.89
N PRO A 181 23.43 -17.79 -15.23
CA PRO A 181 22.93 -18.79 -14.28
C PRO A 181 23.89 -19.08 -13.11
N THR A 182 25.16 -18.67 -13.23
CA THR A 182 26.16 -18.75 -12.15
C THR A 182 25.95 -17.70 -11.05
N LEU A 183 25.28 -16.59 -11.36
CA LEU A 183 25.00 -15.51 -10.41
C LEU A 183 23.62 -15.68 -9.76
N ILE A 184 22.62 -16.08 -10.56
CA ILE A 184 21.22 -16.23 -10.12
C ILE A 184 20.63 -17.46 -10.80
N ASN A 185 20.10 -18.39 -10.01
CA ASN A 185 19.33 -19.51 -10.54
C ASN A 185 17.83 -19.13 -10.61
N GLU A 186 17.20 -19.21 -11.79
CA GLU A 186 15.78 -18.86 -11.99
C GLU A 186 14.86 -19.70 -11.09
N GLN A 187 15.15 -21.00 -10.91
CA GLN A 187 14.37 -21.86 -10.03
C GLN A 187 14.52 -21.45 -8.56
N GLN A 188 15.72 -21.04 -8.14
CA GLN A 188 15.96 -20.55 -6.79
C GLN A 188 15.19 -19.25 -6.55
N LEU A 189 15.27 -18.29 -7.48
CA LEU A 189 14.52 -17.02 -7.41
C LEU A 189 13.02 -17.27 -7.27
N LEU A 190 12.45 -18.14 -8.11
CA LEU A 190 11.03 -18.49 -8.04
C LEU A 190 10.69 -19.18 -6.71
N SER A 191 11.53 -20.12 -6.25
CA SER A 191 11.33 -20.79 -4.96
C SER A 191 11.40 -19.82 -3.78
N GLU A 192 12.28 -18.81 -3.82
CA GLU A 192 12.41 -17.79 -2.76
C GLU A 192 11.18 -16.87 -2.73
N ILE A 193 10.64 -16.54 -3.90
CA ILE A 193 9.39 -15.79 -4.04
C ILE A 193 8.23 -16.64 -3.54
N GLU A 194 8.10 -17.90 -3.97
CA GLU A 194 7.04 -18.82 -3.53
C GLU A 194 7.09 -19.08 -2.02
N ASN A 195 8.27 -19.29 -1.46
CA ASN A 195 8.48 -19.44 0.00
C ASN A 195 8.13 -18.16 0.77
N SER A 196 8.31 -16.99 0.14
CA SER A 196 7.92 -15.69 0.69
C SER A 196 6.42 -15.40 0.55
N LEU A 197 5.71 -16.19 -0.26
CA LEU A 197 4.26 -16.14 -0.51
C LEU A 197 3.56 -17.29 0.21
N PRO A 198 3.65 -17.44 1.54
CA PRO A 198 3.21 -18.65 2.17
C PRO A 198 1.69 -18.83 2.03
N TYR A 199 1.31 -19.99 1.49
CA TYR A 199 -0.06 -20.47 1.38
C TYR A 199 -0.52 -21.28 2.61
N ASP A 200 0.43 -21.64 3.48
CA ASP A 200 0.25 -22.68 4.49
C ASP A 200 -0.23 -22.17 5.87
N LYS A 201 -0.89 -23.06 6.62
CA LYS A 201 -1.38 -22.90 8.00
C LYS A 201 -0.30 -22.41 8.97
N TYR A 202 0.98 -22.75 8.75
CA TYR A 202 2.05 -22.37 9.68
C TYR A 202 2.51 -20.91 9.56
N ALA A 203 2.49 -20.32 8.35
CA ALA A 203 2.75 -18.89 8.23
C ALA A 203 1.64 -18.03 8.85
N ARG A 204 0.47 -18.64 9.08
CA ARG A 204 -0.67 -18.00 9.74
C ARG A 204 -0.43 -17.77 11.22
N THR A 205 0.30 -18.70 11.84
CA THR A 205 0.51 -18.76 13.28
C THR A 205 1.89 -18.25 13.68
N SER A 206 2.80 -17.95 12.74
CA SER A 206 4.12 -17.38 13.05
C SER A 206 4.08 -15.93 13.55
N GLY A 207 2.98 -15.21 13.32
CA GLY A 207 2.87 -13.78 13.64
C GLY A 207 3.43 -12.86 12.56
N ALA A 208 4.11 -13.40 11.54
CA ALA A 208 4.66 -12.62 10.43
C ALA A 208 3.56 -12.03 9.53
N LEU A 209 3.69 -10.76 9.17
CA LEU A 209 2.79 -10.11 8.21
C LEU A 209 3.27 -10.37 6.78
N ARG A 210 2.40 -10.96 5.96
CA ARG A 210 2.69 -11.25 4.54
C ARG A 210 1.72 -10.56 3.61
N TRP A 211 0.43 -10.77 3.82
CA TRP A 211 -0.60 -10.16 2.99
C TRP A 211 -1.33 -9.07 3.77
N VAL A 212 -1.42 -7.89 3.18
CA VAL A 212 -2.19 -6.77 3.72
C VAL A 212 -3.26 -6.40 2.71
N ILE A 213 -4.44 -6.12 3.22
CA ILE A 213 -5.50 -5.43 2.50
C ILE A 213 -5.58 -4.00 3.03
N LYS A 214 -5.63 -3.05 2.10
CA LYS A 214 -5.81 -1.62 2.40
C LYS A 214 -7.07 -1.15 1.72
N LEU A 215 -7.91 -0.47 2.48
CA LEU A 215 -9.16 0.12 2.02
C LEU A 215 -9.42 1.38 2.83
N ASP A 216 -9.69 2.48 2.13
CA ASP A 216 -9.85 3.82 2.71
C ASP A 216 -8.63 4.20 3.58
N HIS A 217 -8.84 4.48 4.87
CA HIS A 217 -7.79 4.76 5.86
C HIS A 217 -7.31 3.51 6.63
N GLY A 218 -7.88 2.34 6.35
CA GLY A 218 -7.59 1.09 7.03
C GLY A 218 -6.54 0.26 6.29
N ALA A 219 -5.66 -0.39 7.05
CA ALA A 219 -4.78 -1.45 6.57
C ALA A 219 -4.69 -2.55 7.62
N LEU A 220 -4.94 -3.79 7.20
CA LEU A 220 -5.02 -4.97 8.07
C LEU A 220 -4.45 -6.20 7.37
N ASP A 221 -4.13 -7.23 8.17
CA ASP A 221 -3.90 -8.57 7.65
C ASP A 221 -5.05 -8.99 6.72
N LEU A 222 -4.71 -9.40 5.50
CA LEU A 222 -5.69 -10.06 4.63
C LEU A 222 -5.93 -11.47 5.17
N ASP A 223 -7.17 -11.74 5.55
CA ASP A 223 -7.56 -13.00 6.18
C ASP A 223 -7.08 -14.21 5.35
N ILE A 224 -6.66 -15.22 6.09
CA ILE A 224 -5.81 -16.31 5.65
C ILE A 224 -6.62 -17.48 5.09
N THR A 225 -7.93 -17.44 5.32
CA THR A 225 -8.95 -18.25 4.64
C THR A 225 -9.13 -17.84 3.18
N THR A 226 -8.71 -16.62 2.82
CA THR A 226 -8.90 -16.12 1.48
C THR A 226 -8.05 -16.89 0.48
N TYR A 227 -8.70 -17.65 -0.41
CA TYR A 227 -8.02 -18.34 -1.50
C TYR A 227 -7.39 -17.33 -2.46
N LYS A 228 -6.14 -17.59 -2.86
CA LYS A 228 -5.34 -16.71 -3.73
C LYS A 228 -4.62 -17.53 -4.79
N VAL A 229 -4.61 -17.04 -6.02
CA VAL A 229 -3.81 -17.59 -7.13
C VAL A 229 -2.92 -16.48 -7.64
N ILE A 230 -1.62 -16.73 -7.68
CA ILE A 230 -0.63 -15.75 -8.11
C ILE A 230 -0.09 -16.21 -9.46
N ASP A 231 -0.30 -15.38 -10.47
CA ASP A 231 0.18 -15.61 -11.82
C ASP A 231 1.20 -14.52 -12.14
N LEU A 232 2.48 -14.82 -11.86
CA LEU A 232 3.59 -13.89 -12.09
C LEU A 232 3.82 -13.62 -13.58
N ASP A 233 3.50 -14.58 -14.45
CA ASP A 233 3.61 -14.41 -15.91
C ASP A 233 2.54 -13.44 -16.42
N LYS A 234 1.29 -13.55 -15.94
CA LYS A 234 0.22 -12.58 -16.22
C LYS A 234 0.31 -11.31 -15.39
N LYS A 235 1.27 -11.22 -14.46
CA LYS A 235 1.46 -10.10 -13.54
C LYS A 235 0.18 -9.78 -12.74
N SER A 236 -0.53 -10.83 -12.30
CA SER A 236 -1.84 -10.70 -11.67
C SER A 236 -2.01 -11.64 -10.48
N VAL A 237 -2.85 -11.22 -9.53
CA VAL A 237 -3.24 -12.01 -8.36
C VAL A 237 -4.75 -12.08 -8.27
N SER A 238 -5.30 -13.30 -8.24
CA SER A 238 -6.73 -13.55 -8.10
C SER A 238 -7.06 -13.96 -6.67
N VAL A 239 -8.04 -13.30 -6.05
CA VAL A 239 -8.37 -13.43 -4.62
C VAL A 239 -9.86 -13.63 -4.41
N GLU A 240 -10.26 -14.54 -3.53
CA GLU A 240 -11.66 -14.66 -3.09
C GLU A 240 -12.08 -13.45 -2.25
N TRP A 241 -12.82 -12.51 -2.84
CA TRP A 241 -12.83 -11.17 -2.29
C TRP A 241 -13.94 -10.88 -1.29
N ARG A 242 -15.11 -11.52 -1.42
CA ARG A 242 -16.31 -11.16 -0.65
C ARG A 242 -16.12 -11.43 0.84
N GLU A 243 -15.66 -12.62 1.19
CA GLU A 243 -15.41 -12.98 2.59
C GLU A 243 -14.26 -12.16 3.18
N GLY A 244 -13.16 -12.00 2.44
CA GLY A 244 -12.00 -11.20 2.85
C GLY A 244 -12.36 -9.74 3.13
N LEU A 245 -13.15 -9.10 2.24
CA LEU A 245 -13.60 -7.72 2.46
C LEU A 245 -14.58 -7.61 3.62
N LEU A 246 -15.54 -8.53 3.75
CA LEU A 246 -16.46 -8.50 4.89
C LEU A 246 -15.72 -8.66 6.23
N GLN A 247 -14.71 -9.54 6.26
CA GLN A 247 -13.88 -9.73 7.45
C GLN A 247 -13.01 -8.50 7.74
N PHE A 248 -12.50 -7.84 6.71
CA PHE A 248 -11.84 -6.54 6.85
C PHE A 248 -12.77 -5.50 7.52
N LEU A 249 -14.00 -5.33 7.01
CA LEU A 249 -14.97 -4.39 7.58
C LEU A 249 -15.30 -4.70 9.04
N LYS A 250 -15.49 -5.99 9.38
CA LYS A 250 -15.72 -6.44 10.77
C LYS A 250 -14.55 -6.08 11.67
N THR A 251 -13.33 -6.28 11.18
CA THR A 251 -12.09 -6.05 11.94
C THR A 251 -11.82 -4.57 12.14
N GLU A 252 -12.01 -3.73 11.12
CA GLU A 252 -11.93 -2.27 11.25
C GLU A 252 -12.97 -1.71 12.23
N ASN A 253 -14.22 -2.17 12.14
CA ASN A 253 -15.24 -1.77 13.10
C ASN A 253 -14.87 -2.20 14.53
N ARG A 254 -14.34 -3.42 14.72
CA ARG A 254 -13.83 -3.89 16.02
C ARG A 254 -12.68 -3.01 16.51
N LEU A 255 -11.75 -2.60 15.64
CA LEU A 255 -10.66 -1.70 15.97
C LEU A 255 -11.17 -0.34 16.45
N ARG A 256 -12.12 0.26 15.72
CA ARG A 256 -12.76 1.52 16.11
C ARG A 256 -13.44 1.43 17.46
N MET A 257 -14.25 0.40 17.69
CA MET A 257 -14.94 0.19 18.97
C MET A 257 -13.94 -0.05 20.12
N ARG A 258 -12.84 -0.73 19.85
CA ARG A 258 -11.79 -1.00 20.85
C ARG A 258 -11.00 0.25 21.21
N LYS A 259 -10.68 1.08 20.22
CA LYS A 259 -10.08 2.41 20.43
C LYS A 259 -10.96 3.25 21.34
N TRP A 260 -12.27 3.28 21.08
CA TRP A 260 -13.22 3.98 21.95
C TRP A 260 -13.23 3.45 23.38
N LYS A 261 -13.35 2.12 23.56
CA LYS A 261 -13.41 1.49 24.89
C LYS A 261 -12.13 1.67 25.72
N ASN A 262 -10.98 1.75 25.07
CA ASN A 262 -9.68 1.83 25.73
C ASN A 262 -9.09 3.26 25.71
N ARG A 263 -9.91 4.30 25.51
CA ARG A 263 -9.44 5.70 25.38
C ARG A 263 -8.69 6.22 26.61
N ASP A 264 -9.08 5.80 27.80
CA ASP A 264 -8.52 6.32 29.06
C ASP A 264 -7.51 5.35 29.70
N ARG A 265 -7.06 4.34 28.95
CA ARG A 265 -6.03 3.40 29.40
C ARG A 265 -4.64 3.97 29.12
N GLU A 266 -3.67 3.56 29.93
CA GLU A 266 -2.27 3.71 29.58
C GLU A 266 -1.95 2.87 28.33
N TYR A 267 -0.94 3.28 27.56
CA TYR A 267 -0.53 2.61 26.32
C TYR A 267 0.92 2.18 26.39
N THR A 268 1.21 0.99 25.88
CA THR A 268 2.57 0.46 25.80
C THR A 268 3.33 1.03 24.61
N TYR A 269 2.68 1.15 23.45
CA TYR A 269 3.26 1.70 22.22
C TYR A 269 2.51 2.97 21.79
N SER A 270 1.26 2.82 21.39
CA SER A 270 0.36 3.93 21.07
C SER A 270 -1.09 3.44 21.14
N HIS A 271 -2.05 4.36 21.22
CA HIS A 271 -3.47 4.01 21.30
C HIS A 271 -3.94 3.10 20.14
N THR A 272 -3.54 3.42 18.91
CA THR A 272 -3.93 2.65 17.74
C THR A 272 -3.16 1.33 17.65
N GLU A 273 -1.85 1.36 17.90
CA GLU A 273 -1.00 0.17 17.81
C GLU A 273 -1.37 -0.88 18.86
N ASP A 274 -1.59 -0.49 20.13
CA ASP A 274 -2.00 -1.43 21.18
C ASP A 274 -3.35 -2.08 20.85
N CYS A 275 -4.31 -1.31 20.35
CA CYS A 275 -5.61 -1.85 19.94
C CYS A 275 -5.48 -2.82 18.76
N LEU A 276 -4.62 -2.50 17.78
CA LEU A 276 -4.37 -3.34 16.61
C LEU A 276 -3.63 -4.63 16.98
N ARG A 277 -2.57 -4.54 17.80
CA ARG A 277 -1.86 -5.70 18.36
C ARG A 277 -2.83 -6.61 19.10
N GLN A 278 -3.71 -6.04 19.92
CA GLN A 278 -4.67 -6.85 20.68
C GLN A 278 -5.62 -7.63 19.77
N ILE A 279 -6.15 -6.98 18.73
CA ILE A 279 -7.02 -7.64 17.74
C ILE A 279 -6.26 -8.71 16.98
N ARG A 280 -5.04 -8.42 16.51
CA ARG A 280 -4.21 -9.39 15.80
C ARG A 280 -3.89 -10.61 16.67
N ARG A 281 -3.47 -10.43 17.92
CA ARG A 281 -3.24 -11.52 18.88
C ARG A 281 -4.49 -12.36 19.10
N GLU A 282 -5.68 -11.75 19.18
CA GLU A 282 -6.95 -12.46 19.31
C GLU A 282 -7.30 -13.27 18.06
N CYS A 283 -7.10 -12.70 16.87
CA CYS A 283 -7.31 -13.41 15.61
C CYS A 283 -6.36 -14.60 15.47
N ILE A 284 -5.06 -14.42 15.74
CA ILE A 284 -4.08 -15.53 15.70
C ILE A 284 -4.47 -16.63 16.68
N ARG A 285 -4.81 -16.29 17.94
CA ARG A 285 -5.27 -17.29 18.93
C ARG A 285 -6.50 -18.08 18.47
N SER A 286 -7.43 -17.43 17.77
CA SER A 286 -8.64 -18.11 17.28
C SER A 286 -8.38 -19.12 16.15
N LEU A 287 -7.20 -19.04 15.51
CA LEU A 287 -6.78 -19.94 14.44
C LEU A 287 -5.91 -21.11 14.93
N LEU A 288 -5.48 -21.08 16.21
CA LEU A 288 -4.62 -22.12 16.77
C LEU A 288 -5.41 -23.37 17.11
N ASP A 289 -4.87 -24.51 16.71
CA ASP A 289 -5.31 -25.83 17.13
C ASP A 289 -4.54 -26.24 18.39
N LEU A 290 -5.20 -26.18 19.55
CA LEU A 290 -4.55 -26.49 20.83
C LEU A 290 -4.26 -27.99 21.02
N ASP A 291 -4.57 -28.86 20.07
CA ASP A 291 -4.12 -30.25 20.10
C ASP A 291 -2.74 -30.43 19.44
N ASP A 292 -2.37 -29.55 18.50
CA ASP A 292 -1.05 -29.53 17.85
C ASP A 292 0.02 -28.94 18.78
N GLY A 293 1.15 -29.65 18.91
CA GLY A 293 2.31 -29.21 19.69
C GLY A 293 2.90 -27.88 19.22
N ARG A 294 2.86 -27.59 17.92
CA ARG A 294 3.37 -26.32 17.36
C ARG A 294 2.48 -25.14 17.73
N ASP A 295 1.17 -25.30 17.58
CA ASP A 295 0.20 -24.26 17.94
C ASP A 295 0.17 -24.03 19.45
N LYS A 296 0.40 -25.06 20.28
CA LYS A 296 0.68 -24.91 21.72
C LYS A 296 1.90 -24.02 21.98
N LEU A 297 3.00 -24.23 21.25
CA LEU A 297 4.21 -23.42 21.37
C LEU A 297 3.93 -21.96 20.97
N VAL A 298 3.23 -21.72 19.86
CA VAL A 298 2.82 -20.38 19.44
C VAL A 298 1.94 -19.71 20.50
N ASN A 299 0.95 -20.42 21.05
CA ASN A 299 0.10 -19.91 22.12
C ASN A 299 0.92 -19.54 23.37
N TRP A 300 1.90 -20.37 23.73
CA TRP A 300 2.83 -20.09 24.82
C TRP A 300 3.67 -18.84 24.53
N SER A 301 4.27 -18.72 23.34
CA SER A 301 5.02 -17.53 22.91
C SER A 301 4.18 -16.26 22.90
N MET A 302 2.89 -16.34 22.56
CA MET A 302 1.98 -15.19 22.64
C MET A 302 1.67 -14.74 24.08
N ARG A 303 1.85 -15.61 25.08
CA ARG A 303 1.66 -15.26 26.50
C ARG A 303 2.89 -14.56 27.07
N THR A 304 4.07 -14.78 26.48
CA THR A 304 5.33 -14.15 26.90
C THR A 304 5.59 -12.81 26.21
N LEU A 305 4.76 -12.43 25.23
CA LEU A 305 4.82 -11.12 24.59
C LEU A 305 4.64 -9.98 25.59
N ARG A 306 5.25 -8.83 25.26
CA ARG A 306 5.04 -7.60 26.01
C ARG A 306 3.54 -7.32 26.18
N PRO A 307 3.05 -7.11 27.41
CA PRO A 307 1.66 -6.79 27.64
C PRO A 307 1.31 -5.43 27.04
N LEU A 308 0.06 -5.32 26.59
CA LEU A 308 -0.50 -4.11 25.99
C LEU A 308 -1.14 -3.25 27.08
N PHE A 309 -1.37 -1.97 26.78
CA PHE A 309 -2.04 -1.01 27.65
C PHE A 309 -1.33 -0.77 29.00
N GLY A 310 -0.02 -0.56 28.98
CA GLY A 310 0.77 -0.24 30.18
C GLY A 310 0.96 -1.40 31.16
N GLY A 311 0.61 -2.63 30.77
CA GLY A 311 0.76 -3.79 31.63
C GLY A 311 2.22 -4.03 32.06
N ALA A 312 2.40 -4.59 33.27
CA ALA A 312 3.72 -4.90 33.81
C ALA A 312 4.41 -6.05 33.05
N VAL A 313 5.68 -5.87 32.69
CA VAL A 313 6.49 -6.90 32.02
C VAL A 313 6.98 -7.91 33.05
N TYR A 314 6.51 -9.15 32.97
CA TYR A 314 6.87 -10.19 33.95
C TYR A 314 8.15 -10.97 33.58
N ALA A 315 8.42 -11.17 32.28
CA ALA A 315 9.64 -11.82 31.80
C ALA A 315 9.92 -11.41 30.36
N LYS A 316 11.18 -11.09 30.04
CA LYS A 316 11.64 -10.93 28.66
C LYS A 316 12.30 -12.24 28.23
N LEU A 317 11.82 -12.83 27.13
CA LEU A 317 12.47 -13.99 26.54
C LEU A 317 13.84 -13.61 25.98
N ASP A 318 14.76 -14.57 26.00
CA ASP A 318 16.04 -14.44 25.31
C ASP A 318 15.84 -14.33 23.79
N ASP A 319 16.78 -13.67 23.10
CA ASP A 319 16.64 -13.31 21.68
C ASP A 319 16.48 -14.54 20.78
N ALA A 320 17.04 -15.69 21.17
CA ALA A 320 16.87 -16.97 20.47
C ALA A 320 15.40 -17.44 20.41
N TRP A 321 14.59 -17.11 21.42
CA TRP A 321 13.20 -17.53 21.56
C TRP A 321 12.21 -16.41 21.25
N ASN A 322 12.70 -15.22 20.90
CA ASN A 322 11.89 -14.03 20.70
C ASN A 322 11.43 -13.79 19.25
N ALA A 323 11.41 -14.85 18.43
CA ALA A 323 11.06 -14.76 17.01
C ALA A 323 9.65 -14.18 16.80
N PHE A 324 8.67 -14.60 17.61
CA PHE A 324 7.29 -14.12 17.49
C PHE A 324 7.16 -12.63 17.82
N GLU A 325 7.86 -12.10 18.84
CA GLU A 325 7.81 -10.67 19.14
C GLU A 325 8.46 -9.85 18.03
N ARG A 326 9.57 -10.33 17.45
CA ARG A 326 10.19 -9.69 16.28
C ARG A 326 9.22 -9.63 15.10
N ASP A 327 8.55 -10.75 14.80
CA ASP A 327 7.58 -10.84 13.72
C ASP A 327 6.36 -9.94 13.97
N GLU A 328 5.85 -9.88 15.20
CA GLU A 328 4.76 -8.96 15.57
C GLU A 328 5.18 -7.50 15.47
N ASN A 329 6.39 -7.15 15.93
CA ASN A 329 6.91 -5.79 15.84
C ASN A 329 7.08 -5.37 14.37
N GLN A 330 7.63 -6.24 13.53
CA GLN A 330 7.76 -5.99 12.11
C GLN A 330 6.39 -5.87 11.42
N ALA A 331 5.43 -6.71 11.81
CA ALA A 331 4.07 -6.63 11.33
C ALA A 331 3.40 -5.31 11.69
N MET A 332 3.49 -4.88 12.95
CA MET A 332 2.92 -3.62 13.40
C MET A 332 3.58 -2.43 12.75
N TYR A 333 4.90 -2.44 12.61
CA TYR A 333 5.62 -1.40 11.88
C TYR A 333 5.06 -1.22 10.46
N ASN A 334 4.96 -2.31 9.71
CA ASN A 334 4.44 -2.28 8.33
C ASN A 334 2.95 -1.86 8.28
N LEU A 335 2.10 -2.38 9.17
CA LEU A 335 0.69 -1.98 9.21
C LEU A 335 0.52 -0.51 9.56
N MET A 336 1.23 -0.02 10.58
CA MET A 336 1.16 1.39 10.98
C MET A 336 1.65 2.31 9.86
N LEU A 337 2.70 1.91 9.13
CA LEU A 337 3.19 2.65 7.96
C LEU A 337 2.14 2.69 6.84
N LEU A 338 1.51 1.56 6.51
CA LEU A 338 0.47 1.49 5.49
C LEU A 338 -0.81 2.25 5.92
N ARG A 339 -1.15 2.26 7.21
CA ARG A 339 -2.24 3.08 7.75
C ARG A 339 -1.92 4.57 7.68
N LYS A 340 -0.67 4.97 7.98
CA LYS A 340 -0.19 6.35 7.80
C LYS A 340 -0.30 6.75 6.33
N GLU A 341 0.14 5.90 5.40
CA GLU A 341 -0.02 6.12 3.95
C GLU A 341 -1.50 6.27 3.56
N ALA A 342 -2.36 5.39 4.08
CA ALA A 342 -3.79 5.35 3.78
C ALA A 342 -4.53 6.60 4.27
N ALA A 343 -4.22 7.05 5.48
CA ALA A 343 -4.83 8.23 6.09
C ALA A 343 -4.30 9.55 5.51
N MET A 344 -3.14 9.53 4.85
CA MET A 344 -2.51 10.73 4.34
C MET A 344 -3.17 11.25 3.05
N PRO A 345 -3.58 12.53 3.00
CA PRO A 345 -4.09 13.16 1.79
C PRO A 345 -3.13 13.01 0.61
N LYS A 346 -3.67 12.85 -0.60
CA LYS A 346 -2.86 12.70 -1.83
C LYS A 346 -1.86 13.85 -2.01
N LYS A 347 -2.29 15.08 -1.75
CA LYS A 347 -1.45 16.29 -1.86
C LYS A 347 -0.25 16.24 -0.90
N GLU A 348 -0.43 15.77 0.32
CA GLU A 348 0.65 15.65 1.30
C GLU A 348 1.65 14.56 0.88
N ARG A 349 1.16 13.42 0.37
CA ARG A 349 2.01 12.37 -0.21
C ARG A 349 2.86 12.89 -1.37
N GLU A 350 2.27 13.67 -2.27
CA GLU A 350 2.98 14.29 -3.38
C GLU A 350 4.04 15.28 -2.90
N GLN A 351 3.75 16.07 -1.85
CA GLN A 351 4.72 16.98 -1.24
C GLN A 351 5.91 16.24 -0.60
N LEU A 352 5.65 15.14 0.11
CA LEU A 352 6.70 14.31 0.69
C LEU A 352 7.55 13.63 -0.39
N ALA A 353 6.92 13.13 -1.45
CA ALA A 353 7.65 12.56 -2.59
C ALA A 353 8.54 13.61 -3.27
N GLN A 354 8.02 14.83 -3.45
CA GLN A 354 8.80 15.94 -4.00
C GLN A 354 9.96 16.32 -3.07
N LEU A 355 9.75 16.30 -1.75
CA LEU A 355 10.80 16.57 -0.77
C LEU A 355 11.96 15.56 -0.87
N VAL A 356 11.67 14.28 -1.06
CA VAL A 356 12.72 13.27 -1.30
C VAL A 356 13.45 13.54 -2.60
N LYS A 357 12.74 13.82 -3.68
CA LYS A 357 13.36 14.15 -4.97
C LYS A 357 14.29 15.36 -4.84
N ASP A 358 13.81 16.43 -4.20
CA ASP A 358 14.58 17.64 -3.94
C ASP A 358 15.82 17.34 -3.06
N ARG A 359 15.69 16.44 -2.07
CA ARG A 359 16.81 16.04 -1.22
C ARG A 359 17.87 15.27 -2.01
N VAL A 360 17.47 14.36 -2.89
CA VAL A 360 18.41 13.61 -3.74
C VAL A 360 19.16 14.58 -4.65
N GLU A 361 18.45 15.52 -5.27
CA GLU A 361 19.05 16.56 -6.12
C GLU A 361 20.02 17.44 -5.33
N LEU A 362 19.65 17.86 -4.12
CA LEU A 362 20.51 18.61 -3.21
C LEU A 362 21.80 17.88 -2.90
N ILE A 363 21.72 16.59 -2.57
CA ILE A 363 22.91 15.77 -2.25
C ILE A 363 23.80 15.64 -3.48
N GLN A 364 23.22 15.42 -4.66
CA GLN A 364 23.95 15.31 -5.92
C GLN A 364 24.66 16.62 -6.32
N ASP A 365 23.98 17.75 -6.17
CA ASP A 365 24.56 19.08 -6.44
C ASP A 365 25.77 19.36 -5.55
N LEU A 366 25.63 19.08 -4.25
CA LEU A 366 26.71 19.27 -3.29
C LEU A 366 27.87 18.30 -3.53
N SER A 367 27.60 17.02 -3.81
CA SER A 367 28.66 16.06 -4.15
C SER A 367 29.40 16.45 -5.42
N THR A 368 28.71 17.03 -6.39
CA THR A 368 29.35 17.51 -7.63
C THR A 368 30.22 18.73 -7.34
N LEU A 369 29.73 19.66 -6.53
CA LEU A 369 30.52 20.84 -6.12
C LEU A 369 31.78 20.42 -5.35
N ASP A 370 31.65 19.47 -4.42
CA ASP A 370 32.78 18.91 -3.67
C ASP A 370 33.79 18.25 -4.60
N SER A 371 33.34 17.50 -5.61
CA SER A 371 34.22 16.91 -6.61
C SER A 371 34.96 17.98 -7.44
N CYS A 372 34.27 19.03 -7.88
CA CYS A 372 34.89 20.14 -8.60
C CYS A 372 35.94 20.86 -7.73
N PHE A 373 35.63 21.09 -6.45
CA PHE A 373 36.52 21.74 -5.51
C PHE A 373 37.74 20.86 -5.15
N ALA A 374 37.54 19.55 -5.01
CA ALA A 374 38.63 18.59 -4.81
C ALA A 374 39.60 18.57 -6.01
N MET A 375 39.06 18.60 -7.25
CA MET A 375 39.88 18.71 -8.46
C MET A 375 40.70 20.01 -8.47
N PHE A 376 40.04 21.14 -8.20
CA PHE A 376 40.70 22.45 -8.12
C PHE A 376 41.84 22.47 -7.12
N LYS A 377 41.55 21.96 -5.93
CA LYS A 377 42.52 21.88 -4.84
C LYS A 377 43.72 21.01 -5.22
N ASN A 378 43.49 19.85 -5.84
CA ASN A 378 44.58 18.97 -6.28
C ASN A 378 45.46 19.66 -7.33
N GLN A 379 44.87 20.34 -8.32
CA GLN A 379 45.63 21.08 -9.34
C GLN A 379 46.47 22.21 -8.72
N ILE A 380 45.91 22.97 -7.77
CA ILE A 380 46.67 23.99 -7.04
C ILE A 380 47.77 23.35 -6.21
N SER A 381 47.48 22.25 -5.50
CA SER A 381 48.48 21.54 -4.71
C SER A 381 49.62 21.01 -5.58
N ASP A 382 49.37 20.57 -6.81
CA ASP A 382 50.41 20.13 -7.74
C ASP A 382 51.30 21.31 -8.19
N ILE A 383 50.70 22.47 -8.50
CA ILE A 383 51.43 23.71 -8.81
C ILE A 383 52.27 24.18 -7.61
N VAL A 384 51.66 24.15 -6.43
CA VAL A 384 52.30 24.59 -5.17
C VAL A 384 53.29 23.56 -4.62
N ALA A 385 53.21 22.27 -4.99
CA ALA A 385 54.20 21.27 -4.60
C ALA A 385 55.58 21.50 -5.26
N GLY A 386 55.65 22.28 -6.34
CA GLY A 386 56.92 22.89 -6.80
C GLY A 386 57.52 23.88 -5.79
N CYS A 387 56.69 24.44 -4.90
CA CYS A 387 57.05 25.29 -3.76
C CYS A 387 56.92 24.51 -2.43
N LYS A 388 57.99 23.79 -2.06
CA LYS A 388 58.27 23.09 -0.78
C LYS A 388 57.46 23.54 0.46
N SER A 389 56.18 23.21 0.55
CA SER A 389 55.38 23.37 1.77
C SER A 389 54.60 22.08 2.02
N ASN A 390 55.04 21.35 3.05
CA ASN A 390 54.59 20.00 3.39
C ASN A 390 53.29 19.98 4.23
N GLU A 391 52.47 21.03 4.20
CA GLU A 391 51.23 21.03 4.97
C GLU A 391 50.06 20.57 4.09
N PRO A 392 49.43 19.42 4.39
CA PRO A 392 48.22 19.01 3.70
C PRO A 392 47.14 20.05 4.00
N ILE A 393 46.75 20.81 2.99
CA ILE A 393 45.60 21.71 3.07
C ILE A 393 44.43 20.88 3.58
N ALA A 394 43.78 21.29 4.67
CA ALA A 394 42.69 20.53 5.27
C ALA A 394 41.57 20.29 4.23
N THR A 395 41.12 19.05 4.10
CA THR A 395 39.96 18.72 3.27
C THR A 395 38.73 19.15 4.04
N TYR A 396 38.03 20.19 3.58
CA TYR A 396 36.69 20.49 4.07
C TYR A 396 35.80 19.31 3.68
N GLN A 397 35.62 18.36 4.60
CA GLN A 397 34.56 17.36 4.46
C GLN A 397 33.26 18.11 4.70
N MET A 398 32.47 18.33 3.65
CA MET A 398 31.06 18.68 3.84
C MET A 398 30.46 17.61 4.75
N THR A 399 29.85 18.05 5.85
CA THR A 399 29.25 17.17 6.86
C THR A 399 28.40 16.10 6.18
N ALA A 400 28.75 14.84 6.39
CA ALA A 400 28.04 13.72 5.79
C ALA A 400 26.54 13.83 6.11
N PHE A 401 25.71 13.80 5.07
CA PHE A 401 24.26 13.77 5.24
C PHE A 401 23.87 12.50 6.00
N PRO A 402 22.89 12.57 6.93
CA PRO A 402 22.39 11.38 7.59
C PRO A 402 21.84 10.41 6.54
N ASP A 403 22.16 9.13 6.66
CA ASP A 403 21.52 8.09 5.85
C ASP A 403 20.07 8.00 6.33
N LEU A 404 19.12 8.45 5.51
CA LEU A 404 17.70 8.45 5.82
C LEU A 404 17.04 7.31 5.05
N PRO A 405 15.96 6.70 5.60
CA PRO A 405 15.20 5.71 4.87
C PRO A 405 14.69 6.26 3.53
N ILE A 406 14.69 5.42 2.51
CA ILE A 406 14.21 5.78 1.16
C ILE A 406 12.72 6.12 1.20
N ASN A 407 11.96 5.41 2.04
CA ASN A 407 10.55 5.66 2.22
C ASN A 407 10.31 6.84 3.18
N VAL A 408 9.77 7.93 2.64
CA VAL A 408 9.51 9.19 3.38
C VAL A 408 8.53 9.01 4.53
N LEU A 409 7.65 8.01 4.43
CA LEU A 409 6.64 7.79 5.46
C LEU A 409 7.24 7.26 6.77
N GLU A 410 8.45 6.69 6.69
CA GLU A 410 9.25 6.25 7.83
C GLU A 410 9.94 7.42 8.54
N TRP A 411 9.96 8.61 7.92
CA TRP A 411 10.52 9.80 8.55
C TRP A 411 9.57 10.26 9.65
N ASP A 412 10.14 10.60 10.80
CA ASP A 412 9.43 11.31 11.84
C ASP A 412 9.18 12.76 11.40
N ASP A 413 8.18 13.39 12.02
CA ASP A 413 7.78 14.75 11.67
C ASP A 413 8.91 15.77 11.89
N GLU A 414 9.81 15.48 12.84
CA GLU A 414 11.00 16.28 13.09
C GLU A 414 12.00 16.20 11.94
N THR A 415 12.26 15.00 11.39
CA THR A 415 13.13 14.82 10.20
C THR A 415 12.50 15.48 8.98
N VAL A 416 11.20 15.31 8.76
CA VAL A 416 10.49 15.99 7.65
C VAL A 416 10.67 17.50 7.74
N LEU A 417 10.49 18.09 8.94
CA LEU A 417 10.66 19.52 9.15
C LEU A 417 12.11 19.98 8.94
N LYS A 418 13.09 19.21 9.43
CA LYS A 418 14.52 19.51 9.27
C LYS A 418 14.94 19.46 7.80
N GLU A 419 14.57 18.41 7.07
CA GLU A 419 14.90 18.26 5.66
C GLU A 419 14.17 19.31 4.81
N SER A 420 12.90 19.62 5.11
CA SER A 420 12.16 20.69 4.44
C SER A 420 12.87 22.05 4.56
N LYS A 421 13.34 22.41 5.77
CA LYS A 421 14.12 23.63 5.99
C LYS A 421 15.45 23.61 5.22
N ARG A 422 16.13 22.46 5.19
CA ARG A 422 17.41 22.31 4.47
C ARG A 422 17.23 22.46 2.96
N VAL A 423 16.23 21.79 2.39
CA VAL A 423 15.87 21.90 0.97
C VAL A 423 15.46 23.32 0.62
N ALA A 424 14.66 23.99 1.45
CA ALA A 424 14.27 25.38 1.22
C ALA A 424 15.49 26.32 1.18
N LYS A 425 16.44 26.14 2.11
CA LYS A 425 17.70 26.89 2.12
C LYS A 425 18.52 26.62 0.86
N TRP A 426 18.71 25.36 0.47
CA TRP A 426 19.42 25.02 -0.77
C TRP A 426 18.76 25.61 -2.00
N LYS A 427 17.42 25.51 -2.15
CA LYS A 427 16.69 26.12 -3.26
C LYS A 427 16.92 27.62 -3.34
N SER A 428 16.95 28.32 -2.20
CA SER A 428 17.26 29.77 -2.17
C SER A 428 18.71 30.10 -2.58
N GLN A 429 19.63 29.16 -2.40
CA GLN A 429 21.06 29.30 -2.70
C GLN A 429 21.47 28.69 -4.04
N LYS A 430 20.56 27.98 -4.73
CA LYS A 430 20.88 27.16 -5.90
C LYS A 430 21.58 27.94 -7.01
N ILE A 431 21.06 29.12 -7.36
CA ILE A 431 21.65 30.01 -8.39
C ILE A 431 23.08 30.41 -8.01
N THR A 432 23.34 30.69 -6.72
CA THR A 432 24.67 31.04 -6.25
C THR A 432 25.61 29.84 -6.29
N LEU A 433 25.14 28.64 -5.89
CA LEU A 433 25.90 27.41 -5.96
C LEU A 433 26.27 27.05 -7.41
N GLU A 434 25.35 27.22 -8.35
CA GLU A 434 25.60 27.04 -9.79
C GLU A 434 26.67 28.00 -10.31
N LYS A 435 26.64 29.27 -9.90
CA LYS A 435 27.69 30.25 -10.24
C LYS A 435 29.05 29.86 -9.66
N ILE A 436 29.11 29.43 -8.40
CA ILE A 436 30.35 28.98 -7.76
C ILE A 436 30.88 27.74 -8.48
N LYS A 437 30.02 26.77 -8.79
CA LYS A 437 30.37 25.58 -9.56
C LYS A 437 30.95 25.94 -10.92
N PHE A 438 30.32 26.87 -11.64
CA PHE A 438 30.80 27.36 -12.93
C PHE A 438 32.17 28.05 -12.83
N LEU A 439 32.38 28.89 -11.81
CA LEU A 439 33.68 29.55 -11.59
C LEU A 439 34.78 28.53 -11.29
N ILE A 440 34.50 27.53 -10.44
CA ILE A 440 35.47 26.47 -10.11
C ILE A 440 35.76 25.62 -11.35
N SER A 441 34.76 25.26 -12.15
CA SER A 441 35.01 24.50 -13.37
C SER A 441 35.85 25.28 -14.37
N MET A 442 35.61 26.58 -14.54
CA MET A 442 36.43 27.43 -15.40
C MET A 442 37.87 27.55 -14.89
N ALA A 443 38.04 27.66 -13.57
CA ALA A 443 39.36 27.68 -12.96
C ALA A 443 40.10 26.34 -13.19
N ASN A 444 39.41 25.21 -13.05
CA ASN A 444 39.99 23.89 -13.30
C ASN A 444 40.42 23.71 -14.75
N GLU A 445 39.62 24.23 -15.70
CA GLU A 445 39.94 24.21 -17.12
C GLU A 445 41.18 25.07 -17.41
N ALA A 446 41.24 26.29 -16.88
CA ALA A 446 42.39 27.17 -17.03
C ALA A 446 43.68 26.58 -16.43
N LEU A 447 43.58 25.93 -15.25
CA LEU A 447 44.71 25.26 -14.60
C LEU A 447 45.13 23.96 -15.29
N SER A 448 44.28 23.40 -16.16
CA SER A 448 44.59 22.18 -16.93
C SER A 448 45.27 22.44 -18.28
N LEU A 449 45.37 23.71 -18.70
CA LEU A 449 46.09 24.07 -19.92
C LEU A 449 47.59 23.80 -19.75
N PRO A 450 48.26 23.13 -20.70
CA PRO A 450 49.70 22.94 -20.67
C PRO A 450 50.44 24.28 -20.79
N GLU A 451 51.63 24.40 -20.18
CA GLU A 451 52.43 25.64 -20.15
C GLU A 451 52.70 26.19 -21.56
N ASP A 452 52.89 25.29 -22.53
CA ASP A 452 53.11 25.58 -23.97
C ASP A 452 51.94 26.33 -24.64
N ALA A 453 50.75 26.38 -24.03
CA ALA A 453 49.59 27.08 -24.57
C ALA A 453 49.74 28.62 -24.53
N PHE A 454 50.68 29.14 -23.73
CA PHE A 454 50.92 30.57 -23.57
C PHE A 454 52.13 31.09 -24.37
N ASP A 455 52.96 30.22 -24.93
CA ASP A 455 54.21 30.55 -25.62
C ASP A 455 54.08 30.68 -27.16
N SER A 456 52.90 31.08 -27.67
CA SER A 456 52.67 31.21 -29.12
C SER A 456 53.14 32.52 -29.77
N ASP A 457 53.95 33.33 -29.07
CA ASP A 457 54.62 34.52 -29.62
C ASP A 457 56.15 34.42 -29.44
N SER A 458 56.82 33.65 -30.31
CA SER A 458 58.25 33.86 -30.64
C SER A 458 58.59 33.37 -32.04
#